data_AF-A0ABC9SPR3-F1
#
_entry.id   AF-A0ABC9SPR3-F1
#
_cell.length_a   1.000
_cell.length_b   1.000
_cell.length_c   1.000
_cell.angle_alpha   90.00
_cell.angle_beta   90.00
_cell.angle_gamma   90.00
#
_symmetry.space_group_name_H-M   'P 1'
#
loop_
_entity.id
_entity.type
_entity.pdbx_description
1 polymer ?
#
loop_
_entity_poly.entity_id
_entity_poly.type
_entity_poly.pdbx_seq_one_letter_code
_entity_poly.pdbx_strand_id
1 'polypeptide(L)'
;MITNFDQNQSVLQILFAYVDSLTIGGVPPLTGRPPICRKALLKCFFVKTVFQINSLRKLTRFLHQYPSFRVSCGLSFVPHISTFSRVGNWFRNEGIPMIHKQTLEEMN
;
A
#
# COMPACT_ATOMS: atom_id res chain seq x y z
N MET A 1 -18.61 12.98 4.03
CA MET A 1 -17.69 14.13 3.81
C MET A 1 -16.33 13.69 4.35
N ILE A 2 -15.29 13.66 3.53
CA ILE A 2 -13.93 13.35 4.01
C ILE A 2 -13.42 14.62 4.67
N THR A 3 -13.28 14.62 5.99
CA THR A 3 -12.68 15.73 6.72
C THR A 3 -11.16 15.75 6.48
N ASN A 4 -10.56 16.95 6.41
CA ASN A 4 -9.11 17.17 6.31
C ASN A 4 -8.43 16.55 5.07
N PHE A 5 -9.08 16.63 3.91
CA PHE A 5 -8.59 16.04 2.66
C PHE A 5 -7.15 16.49 2.29
N ASP A 6 -6.86 17.79 2.36
CA ASP A 6 -5.54 18.34 2.01
C ASP A 6 -4.45 17.88 2.98
N GLN A 7 -4.74 17.90 4.30
CA GLN A 7 -3.82 17.39 5.31
C GLN A 7 -3.53 15.89 5.11
N ASN A 8 -4.56 15.10 4.84
CA ASN A 8 -4.44 13.67 4.54
C ASN A 8 -3.59 13.42 3.30
N GLN A 9 -3.69 14.29 2.28
CA GLN A 9 -2.89 14.18 1.06
C GLN A 9 -1.40 14.45 1.34
N SER A 10 -1.07 15.47 2.13
CA SER A 10 0.32 15.75 2.53
C SER A 10 0.93 14.59 3.36
N VAL A 11 0.16 14.03 4.30
CA VAL A 11 0.59 12.86 5.07
C VAL A 11 0.85 11.66 4.15
N LEU A 12 -0.02 11.43 3.16
CA LEU A 12 0.17 10.35 2.19
C LEU A 12 1.40 10.54 1.32
N GLN A 13 1.74 11.77 0.93
CA GLN A 13 2.97 12.04 0.16
C GLN A 13 4.22 11.62 0.94
N ILE A 14 4.30 11.98 2.23
CA ILE A 14 5.42 11.61 3.11
C ILE A 14 5.50 10.08 3.25
N LEU A 15 4.36 9.44 3.54
CA LEU A 15 4.29 7.98 3.66
C LEU A 15 4.67 7.27 2.36
N PHE A 16 4.28 7.81 1.21
CA PHE A 16 4.58 7.22 -0.09
C PHE A 16 6.06 7.35 -0.43
N ALA A 17 6.68 8.49 -0.13
CA ALA A 17 8.11 8.68 -0.27
C ALA A 17 8.89 7.68 0.59
N TYR A 18 8.46 7.46 1.84
CA TYR A 18 9.03 6.41 2.70
C TYR A 18 8.87 5.01 2.09
N VAL A 19 7.67 4.65 1.61
CA VAL A 19 7.47 3.34 0.96
C VAL A 19 8.34 3.15 -0.27
N ASP A 20 8.56 4.23 -1.03
CA ASP A 20 9.42 4.18 -2.21
C ASP A 20 10.89 3.96 -1.84
N SER A 21 11.37 4.50 -0.72
CA SER A 21 12.75 4.27 -0.24
C SER A 21 12.99 2.87 0.31
N LEU A 22 11.96 2.15 0.78
CA LEU A 22 12.12 0.80 1.34
C LEU A 22 12.66 -0.21 0.33
N THR A 23 13.58 -1.09 0.72
CA THR A 23 14.09 -2.18 -0.13
C THR A 23 13.21 -3.45 -0.02
N ILE A 24 11.92 -3.31 -0.32
CA ILE A 24 10.97 -4.45 -0.36
C ILE A 24 11.06 -5.13 -1.73
N GLY A 25 11.51 -6.39 -1.75
CA GLY A 25 11.55 -7.21 -2.97
C GLY A 25 10.16 -7.33 -3.62
N GLY A 26 10.14 -7.29 -4.97
CA GLY A 26 8.95 -7.61 -5.75
C GLY A 26 8.45 -9.02 -5.46
N VAL A 27 7.13 -9.27 -5.60
CA VAL A 27 6.65 -10.66 -5.60
C VAL A 27 7.19 -11.30 -6.88
N PRO A 28 7.88 -12.45 -6.87
CA PRO A 28 8.21 -13.14 -8.11
C PRO A 28 6.92 -13.52 -8.86
N PRO A 29 6.86 -13.42 -10.20
CA PRO A 29 5.69 -13.84 -10.96
C PRO A 29 5.48 -15.35 -10.79
N LEU A 30 4.41 -15.74 -10.08
CA LEU A 30 4.03 -17.16 -9.92
C LEU A 30 3.16 -17.67 -11.07
N THR A 31 2.55 -16.77 -11.84
CA THR A 31 1.74 -17.05 -13.03
C THR A 31 1.92 -15.88 -13.99
N GLY A 32 1.71 -16.05 -15.31
CA GLY A 32 2.00 -15.07 -16.38
C GLY A 32 1.35 -13.68 -16.29
N ARG A 33 0.78 -13.30 -15.14
CA ARG A 33 0.38 -11.94 -14.81
C ARG A 33 1.53 -11.23 -14.09
N PRO A 34 1.90 -10.00 -14.48
CA PRO A 34 2.93 -9.26 -13.77
C PRO A 34 2.55 -9.13 -12.29
N PRO A 35 3.50 -9.46 -11.38
CA PRO A 35 3.24 -9.42 -9.96
C PRO A 35 2.86 -8.00 -9.54
N ILE A 36 1.76 -7.86 -8.80
CA ILE A 36 1.39 -6.57 -8.24
C ILE A 36 2.44 -6.21 -7.18
N CYS A 37 3.08 -5.05 -7.35
CA CYS A 37 4.15 -4.60 -6.47
C CYS A 37 3.66 -4.51 -5.01
N ARG A 38 4.39 -5.13 -4.06
CA ARG A 38 4.05 -5.09 -2.64
C ARG A 38 4.01 -3.65 -2.10
N LYS A 39 4.93 -2.79 -2.56
CA LYS A 39 4.95 -1.35 -2.25
C LYS A 39 3.64 -0.66 -2.64
N ALA A 40 3.11 -0.97 -3.82
CA ALA A 40 1.86 -0.38 -4.30
C ALA A 40 0.67 -0.73 -3.39
N LEU A 41 0.63 -1.97 -2.91
CA LEU A 41 -0.41 -2.40 -1.96
C LEU A 41 -0.20 -1.83 -0.56
N LEU A 42 1.06 -1.64 -0.12
CA LEU A 42 1.37 -0.95 1.13
C LEU A 42 0.89 0.49 1.11
N LYS A 43 1.12 1.22 0.01
CA LYS A 43 0.57 2.56 -0.21
C LYS A 43 -0.96 2.58 -0.10
N CYS A 44 -1.64 1.57 -0.66
CA CYS A 44 -3.09 1.44 -0.51
C CYS A 44 -3.54 1.20 0.93
N PHE A 45 -2.76 0.48 1.75
CA PHE A 45 -3.06 0.33 3.18
C PHE A 45 -2.87 1.65 3.94
N PHE A 46 -1.89 2.47 3.58
CA PHE A 46 -1.79 3.82 4.13
C PHE A 46 -2.98 4.69 3.77
N VAL A 47 -3.44 4.66 2.52
CA VAL A 47 -4.71 5.31 2.11
C VAL A 47 -5.87 4.82 2.97
N LYS A 48 -5.98 3.50 3.17
CA LYS A 48 -7.02 2.92 4.03
C LYS A 48 -6.95 3.48 5.45
N THR A 49 -5.75 3.60 6.03
CA THR A 49 -5.56 4.07 7.41
C THR A 49 -5.81 5.57 7.54
N VAL A 50 -5.20 6.39 6.67
CA VAL A 50 -5.32 7.86 6.70
C VAL A 50 -6.77 8.30 6.52
N PHE A 51 -7.50 7.69 5.58
CA PHE A 51 -8.92 8.01 5.36
C PHE A 51 -9.88 7.20 6.25
N GLN A 52 -9.39 6.48 7.26
CA GLN A 52 -10.21 5.71 8.21
C GLN A 52 -11.20 4.76 7.51
N ILE A 53 -10.75 4.10 6.45
CA ILE A 53 -11.55 3.18 5.65
C ILE A 53 -11.61 1.83 6.37
N ASN A 54 -12.76 1.49 6.93
CA ASN A 54 -12.90 0.35 7.85
C ASN A 54 -12.88 -1.04 7.18
N SER A 55 -12.90 -1.14 5.85
CA SER A 55 -12.89 -2.46 5.19
C SER A 55 -12.21 -2.46 3.83
N LEU A 56 -11.71 -3.63 3.40
CA LEU A 56 -11.09 -3.81 2.07
C LEU A 56 -12.09 -3.55 0.94
N ARG A 57 -13.37 -3.90 1.13
CA ARG A 57 -14.43 -3.62 0.15
C ARG A 57 -14.66 -2.12 -0.03
N LYS A 58 -14.57 -1.33 1.06
CA LYS A 58 -14.66 0.13 0.97
C LYS A 58 -13.41 0.71 0.33
N LEU A 59 -12.23 0.14 0.60
CA LEU A 59 -10.98 0.54 -0.05
C LEU A 59 -11.04 0.33 -1.57
N THR A 60 -11.50 -0.83 -2.05
CA THR A 60 -11.62 -1.05 -3.50
C THR A 60 -12.58 -0.07 -4.15
N ARG A 61 -13.73 0.20 -3.52
CA ARG A 61 -14.68 1.23 -3.99
C ARG A 61 -14.03 2.62 -4.03
N PHE A 62 -13.28 2.99 -2.99
CA PHE A 62 -12.55 4.25 -2.93
C PHE A 62 -11.56 4.39 -4.09
N LEU A 63 -10.77 3.34 -4.37
CA LEU A 63 -9.80 3.35 -5.47
C LEU A 63 -10.44 3.36 -6.87
N HIS A 64 -11.67 2.86 -7.00
CA HIS A 64 -12.47 3.02 -8.23
C HIS A 64 -12.99 4.45 -8.37
N GLN A 65 -13.48 5.05 -7.27
CA GLN A 65 -14.06 6.39 -7.25
C GLN A 65 -13.01 7.50 -7.41
N TYR A 66 -11.80 7.28 -6.91
CA TYR A 66 -10.71 8.26 -6.96
C TYR A 66 -9.47 7.69 -7.67
N PRO A 67 -9.43 7.75 -9.03
CA PRO A 67 -8.32 7.24 -9.82
C PRO A 67 -6.97 7.89 -9.48
N SER A 68 -6.95 9.14 -9.01
CA SER A 68 -5.72 9.83 -8.59
C SER A 68 -4.99 9.05 -7.48
N PHE A 69 -5.68 8.67 -6.41
CA PHE A 69 -5.09 7.86 -5.33
C PHE A 69 -4.64 6.49 -5.83
N ARG A 70 -5.38 5.87 -6.75
CA ARG A 70 -4.99 4.59 -7.37
C ARG A 70 -3.67 4.72 -8.13
N VAL A 71 -3.54 5.76 -8.96
CA VAL A 71 -2.31 6.03 -9.73
C VAL A 71 -1.15 6.40 -8.80
N SER A 72 -1.36 7.22 -7.76
CA SER A 72 -0.33 7.56 -6.78
C SER A 72 0.15 6.35 -5.97
N CYS A 73 -0.70 5.34 -5.78
CA CYS A 73 -0.29 4.05 -5.23
C CYS A 73 0.54 3.20 -6.21
N GLY A 74 0.65 3.57 -7.49
CA GLY A 74 1.35 2.80 -8.52
C GLY A 74 0.50 1.68 -9.13
N LEU A 75 -0.83 1.78 -9.11
CA LEU A 75 -1.74 0.78 -9.66
C LEU A 75 -2.38 1.24 -10.97
N SER A 76 -2.26 0.44 -12.03
CA SER A 76 -2.95 0.66 -13.30
C SER A 76 -4.42 0.23 -13.28
N PHE A 77 -4.75 -0.76 -12.47
CA PHE A 77 -6.12 -1.26 -12.23
C PHE A 77 -6.35 -1.50 -10.74
N VAL A 78 -7.60 -1.56 -10.30
CA VAL A 78 -7.93 -1.89 -8.90
C VAL A 78 -7.78 -3.41 -8.70
N PRO A 79 -6.87 -3.86 -7.81
CA PRO A 79 -6.70 -5.29 -7.54
C PRO A 79 -7.95 -5.91 -6.92
N HIS A 80 -8.09 -7.22 -7.07
CA HIS A 80 -9.15 -7.96 -6.40
C HIS A 80 -8.94 -7.93 -4.87
N ILE A 81 -10.04 -8.00 -4.10
CA ILE A 81 -10.02 -7.96 -2.63
C ILE A 81 -9.11 -9.05 -2.04
N SER A 82 -9.06 -10.23 -2.67
CA SER A 82 -8.19 -11.33 -2.25
C SER A 82 -6.70 -10.97 -2.34
N THR A 83 -6.30 -10.13 -3.29
CA THR A 83 -4.90 -9.67 -3.41
C THR A 83 -4.52 -8.82 -2.21
N PHE A 84 -5.38 -7.87 -1.82
CA PHE A 84 -5.19 -7.08 -0.61
C PHE A 84 -5.11 -7.96 0.63
N SER A 85 -6.02 -8.94 0.77
CA SER A 85 -5.99 -9.85 1.92
C SER A 85 -4.69 -10.65 2.01
N ARG A 86 -4.23 -11.25 0.91
CA ARG A 86 -2.99 -12.04 0.86
C ARG A 86 -1.77 -11.21 1.19
N VAL A 87 -1.62 -10.06 0.55
CA VAL A 87 -0.45 -9.19 0.77
C VAL A 87 -0.49 -8.52 2.14
N GLY A 88 -1.68 -8.18 2.65
CA GLY A 88 -1.85 -7.73 4.03
C GLY A 88 -1.42 -8.80 5.05
N ASN A 89 -1.72 -10.07 4.77
CA ASN A 89 -1.25 -11.17 5.62
C ASN A 89 0.28 -11.33 5.58
N TRP A 90 0.87 -11.26 4.39
CA TRP A 90 2.31 -11.29 4.21
C TRP A 90 3.00 -10.13 4.95
N PHE A 91 2.47 -8.90 4.88
CA PHE A 91 3.04 -7.77 5.62
C PHE A 91 2.99 -7.98 7.14
N ARG A 92 1.92 -8.55 7.67
CA ARG A 92 1.82 -8.81 9.12
C ARG A 92 2.83 -9.86 9.60
N ASN A 93 3.04 -10.91 8.82
CA ASN A 93 3.83 -12.06 9.26
C ASN A 93 5.32 -11.94 8.90
N GLU A 94 5.63 -11.36 7.74
CA GLU A 94 6.98 -11.35 7.16
C GLU A 94 7.44 -9.92 6.86
N GLY A 95 6.59 -9.10 6.23
CA GLY A 95 7.00 -7.81 5.69
C GLY A 95 7.38 -6.77 6.76
N ILE A 96 6.56 -6.58 7.79
CA ILE A 96 6.85 -5.63 8.88
C ILE A 96 8.09 -6.05 9.68
N PRO A 97 8.23 -7.32 10.13
CA PRO A 97 9.47 -7.78 10.77
C PRO A 97 10.72 -7.56 9.90
N MET A 98 10.62 -7.82 8.60
CA MET A 98 11.73 -7.60 7.65
C MET A 98 12.12 -6.13 7.55
N ILE A 99 11.14 -5.23 7.36
CA ILE A 99 11.38 -3.78 7.30
C ILE A 99 12.00 -3.29 8.60
N HIS A 100 11.47 -3.72 9.74
CA HIS A 100 11.99 -3.35 11.05
C HIS A 100 13.45 -3.77 11.23
N LYS A 101 13.80 -5.00 10.85
CA LYS A 101 15.17 -5.50 10.90
C LYS A 101 16.11 -4.66 10.01
N GLN A 102 15.70 -4.38 8.77
CA GLN A 102 16.48 -3.54 7.85
C GLN A 102 16.74 -2.15 8.43
N THR A 103 15.72 -1.49 8.99
CA THR A 103 15.87 -0.18 9.63
C THR A 103 16.86 -0.22 10.80
N LEU A 104 16.85 -1.28 11.61
CA LEU A 104 17.82 -1.42 12.70
C LEU A 104 19.25 -1.63 12.19
N GLU A 105 19.43 -2.35 11.08
CA GLU A 105 20.74 -2.53 10.44
C GLU A 105 21.27 -1.23 9.83
N GLU A 106 20.41 -0.40 9.25
CA GLU A 106 20.79 0.91 8.67
C GLU A 106 21.13 1.98 9.73
N MET A 107 20.66 1.80 10.96
CA MET A 107 20.90 2.74 12.08
C MET A 107 22.19 2.43 12.87
N ASN A 108 22.79 1.25 12.68
CA ASN A 108 24.04 0.82 13.33
C ASN A 108 25.24 1.01 12.42
#